data_AF-A0A9Q3E419-F1
#
_entry.id   AF-A0A9Q3E419-F1
#
_cell.length_a   1.000
_cell.length_b   1.000
_cell.length_c   1.000
_cell.angle_alpha   90.00
_cell.angle_beta   90.00
_cell.angle_gamma   90.00
#
_symmetry.space_group_name_H-M   'P 1'
#
loop_
_entity.id
_entity.type
_entity.pdbx_description
1 polymer ?
#
loop_
_entity_poly.entity_id
_entity_poly.type
_entity_poly.pdbx_seq_one_letter_code
_entity_poly.pdbx_strand_id
1 'polypeptide(L)'
;MDWVTALPPGGDRSYNACLVLVDRYKKTPMYLPCHKDDTAMETAIMIWSKSISHTGIFQNIISDRDPKITSALWTNLYNAFGTKLLFSTAYHLQTAGITE
;
A
#
# COMPACT_ATOMS: atom_id res chain seq x y z
N MET A 1 -4.43 -1.42 2.86
CA MET A 1 -3.66 -1.01 1.67
C MET A 1 -4.22 -1.82 0.54
N ASP A 2 -4.56 -1.14 -0.55
CA ASP A 2 -5.22 -1.76 -1.70
C ASP A 2 -4.78 -1.10 -3.01
N TRP A 3 -4.85 -1.82 -4.12
CA TRP A 3 -4.51 -1.33 -5.46
C TRP A 3 -5.73 -1.24 -6.36
N VAL A 4 -5.97 -0.02 -6.84
CA VAL A 4 -6.85 0.21 -7.99
C VAL A 4 -5.99 0.09 -9.25
N THR A 5 -6.15 -1.02 -9.97
CA THR A 5 -5.43 -1.29 -11.22
C THR A 5 -6.35 -1.09 -12.43
N ALA A 6 -5.77 -1.08 -13.65
CA ALA A 6 -6.48 -0.90 -14.92
C ALA A 6 -7.10 0.50 -15.11
N LEU A 7 -6.45 1.53 -14.55
CA LEU A 7 -6.79 2.91 -14.86
C LEU A 7 -6.25 3.29 -16.25
N PRO A 8 -6.97 4.12 -17.02
CA PRO A 8 -6.42 4.68 -18.25
C PRO A 8 -5.13 5.46 -17.93
N PRO A 9 -4.06 5.32 -18.74
CA PRO A 9 -2.81 6.04 -18.50
C PRO A 9 -3.04 7.54 -18.41
N GLY A 10 -2.68 8.13 -17.26
CA GLY A 10 -2.98 9.52 -16.95
C GLY A 10 -1.76 10.36 -16.57
N GLY A 11 -1.79 11.64 -16.97
CA GLY A 11 -0.76 12.65 -16.66
C GLY A 11 0.56 12.46 -17.41
N ASP A 12 1.53 13.34 -17.11
CA ASP A 12 2.84 13.38 -17.81
C ASP A 12 3.65 12.09 -17.68
N ARG A 13 3.38 11.29 -16.64
CA ARG A 13 4.08 10.02 -16.34
C ARG A 13 3.28 8.77 -16.71
N SER A 14 2.10 8.94 -17.32
CA SER A 14 1.26 7.82 -17.78
C SER A 14 0.99 6.77 -16.70
N TYR A 15 0.64 7.20 -15.49
CA TYR A 15 0.30 6.28 -14.39
C TYR A 15 -0.97 5.50 -14.75
N ASN A 16 -0.95 4.18 -14.51
CA ASN A 16 -2.04 3.26 -14.88
C ASN A 16 -2.59 2.46 -13.67
N ALA A 17 -2.11 2.78 -12.46
CA ALA A 17 -2.60 2.23 -11.21
C ALA A 17 -2.57 3.30 -10.10
N CYS A 18 -3.34 3.06 -9.05
CA CYS A 18 -3.33 3.87 -7.84
C CYS A 18 -3.30 2.97 -6.62
N LEU A 19 -2.33 3.21 -5.75
CA LEU A 19 -2.26 2.59 -4.44
C LEU A 19 -3.04 3.44 -3.43
N VAL A 20 -3.93 2.80 -2.67
CA VAL A 20 -4.73 3.42 -1.63
C VAL A 20 -4.21 3.00 -0.27
N LEU A 21 -3.78 3.98 0.53
CA LEU A 21 -3.38 3.80 1.92
C LEU A 21 -4.38 4.52 2.80
N VAL A 22 -5.04 3.79 3.70
CA VAL A 22 -5.95 4.42 4.66
C VAL A 22 -5.35 4.34 6.06
N ASP A 23 -5.16 5.52 6.65
CA ASP A 23 -4.90 5.64 8.07
C ASP A 23 -6.21 5.40 8.83
N ARG A 24 -6.31 4.27 9.54
CA ARG A 24 -7.53 3.91 10.30
C ARG A 24 -7.81 4.86 11.46
N TYR A 25 -6.80 5.58 11.97
CA TYR A 25 -6.97 6.55 13.05
C TYR A 25 -7.51 7.88 12.51
N LYS A 26 -6.87 8.43 11.47
CA LYS A 26 -7.30 9.68 10.83
C LYS A 26 -8.51 9.52 9.90
N LYS A 27 -8.89 8.28 9.57
CA LYS A 27 -9.93 7.92 8.59
C LYS A 27 -9.78 8.66 7.25
N THR A 28 -8.54 8.99 6.89
CA THR A 28 -8.23 9.76 5.69
C THR A 28 -7.48 8.86 4.72
N PRO A 29 -8.00 8.66 3.49
CA PRO A 29 -7.29 7.93 2.45
C PRO A 29 -6.17 8.79 1.85
N MET A 30 -5.05 8.15 1.55
CA MET A 30 -3.97 8.68 0.73
C MET A 30 -3.94 7.89 -0.57
N TYR A 31 -3.96 8.62 -1.67
CA TYR A 31 -3.90 8.07 -3.03
C TYR A 31 -2.51 8.30 -3.60
N LEU A 32 -1.82 7.21 -3.93
CA LEU A 32 -0.48 7.24 -4.49
C LEU A 32 -0.53 6.73 -5.94
N PRO A 33 -0.30 7.60 -6.93
CA PRO A 33 -0.26 7.17 -8.33
C PRO A 33 0.96 6.30 -8.57
N CYS A 34 0.76 5.14 -9.20
CA CYS A 34 1.78 4.15 -9.45
C CYS A 34 1.57 3.46 -10.81
N HIS A 35 2.51 2.60 -11.18
CA HIS A 35 2.37 1.74 -12.34
C HIS A 35 1.98 0.33 -11.92
N LYS A 36 1.13 -0.32 -12.70
CA LYS A 36 0.73 -1.73 -12.50
C LYS A 36 1.95 -2.65 -12.48
N ASP A 37 3.01 -2.29 -13.20
CA ASP A 37 4.22 -3.09 -13.34
C ASP A 37 5.34 -2.66 -12.37
N ASP A 38 5.06 -1.73 -11.45
CA ASP A 38 6.02 -1.31 -10.44
C ASP A 38 6.49 -2.50 -9.60
N THR A 39 7.79 -2.55 -9.36
CA THR A 39 8.42 -3.57 -8.54
C THR A 39 8.04 -3.40 -7.07
N ALA A 40 8.21 -4.48 -6.29
CA ALA A 40 8.02 -4.44 -4.84
C ALA A 40 8.88 -3.36 -4.16
N MET A 41 10.10 -3.13 -4.67
CA MET A 41 11.04 -2.14 -4.13
C MET A 41 10.58 -0.71 -4.42
N GLU A 42 10.20 -0.40 -5.67
CA GLU A 42 9.69 0.91 -6.04
C GLU A 42 8.43 1.27 -5.26
N THR A 43 7.52 0.30 -5.12
CA THR A 43 6.31 0.47 -4.30
C THR A 43 6.67 0.73 -2.83
N ALA A 44 7.65 0.01 -2.27
CA ALA A 44 8.10 0.23 -0.91
C ALA A 44 8.64 1.64 -0.69
N ILE A 45 9.54 2.09 -1.58
CA ILE A 45 10.11 3.44 -1.50
C ILE A 45 9.00 4.49 -1.61
N MET A 46 8.04 4.31 -2.53
CA MET A 46 6.91 5.22 -2.70
C MET A 46 6.05 5.30 -1.44
N ILE A 47 5.66 4.15 -0.87
CA ILE A 47 4.86 4.08 0.34
C ILE A 47 5.59 4.78 1.49
N TRP A 48 6.85 4.45 1.75
CA TRP A 48 7.57 5.00 2.88
C TRP A 48 7.86 6.49 2.74
N SER A 49 8.30 6.94 1.56
CA SER A 49 8.58 8.36 1.32
C SER A 49 7.34 9.24 1.48
N LYS A 50 6.16 8.76 1.06
CA LYS A 50 4.92 9.53 1.12
C LYS A 50 4.16 9.36 2.43
N SER A 51 4.14 8.16 2.98
CA SER A 51 3.39 7.90 4.22
C SER A 51 4.08 8.43 5.47
N ILE A 52 5.42 8.26 5.62
CA ILE A 52 6.12 8.78 6.81
C ILE A 52 5.87 10.27 6.97
N SER A 53 5.95 11.02 5.86
CA SER A 53 5.76 12.48 5.88
C SER A 53 4.36 12.91 6.31
N HIS A 54 3.34 12.06 6.15
CA HIS A 54 1.93 12.42 6.35
C HIS A 54 1.32 11.85 7.64
N THR A 55 1.68 10.61 7.97
CA THR A 55 1.11 9.86 9.09
C THR A 55 2.15 9.45 10.13
N GLY A 56 3.44 9.57 9.82
CA GLY A 56 4.52 8.97 10.59
C GLY A 56 4.65 7.48 10.31
N ILE A 57 5.36 6.76 11.18
CA ILE A 57 5.58 5.32 11.04
C ILE A 57 4.30 4.57 11.41
N PHE A 58 3.80 3.74 10.50
CA PHE A 58 2.67 2.87 10.80
C PHE A 58 3.10 1.76 11.77
N GLN A 59 2.29 1.54 12.81
CA GLN A 59 2.52 0.41 13.72
C GLN A 59 2.00 -0.91 13.14
N ASN A 60 0.89 -0.86 12.40
CA ASN A 60 0.27 -2.02 11.77
C ASN A 60 -0.14 -1.65 10.34
N ILE A 61 0.17 -2.53 9.39
CA ILE A 61 -0.28 -2.40 8.00
C ILE A 61 -1.13 -3.63 7.68
N ILE A 62 -2.36 -3.38 7.25
CA ILE A 62 -3.25 -4.43 6.75
C ILE A 62 -3.24 -4.34 5.24
N SER A 63 -2.89 -5.45 4.58
CA SER A 63 -2.92 -5.53 3.13
C SER A 63 -3.35 -6.90 2.65
N ASP A 64 -3.84 -6.98 1.41
CA ASP A 64 -4.06 -8.25 0.75
C ASP A 64 -2.74 -8.99 0.48
N ARG A 65 -2.84 -10.28 0.15
CA ARG A 65 -1.69 -11.16 -0.15
C ARG A 65 -1.13 -10.92 -1.55
N ASP A 66 -0.98 -9.67 -1.95
CA ASP A 66 -0.37 -9.34 -3.21
C ASP A 66 1.12 -9.74 -3.18
N PRO A 67 1.63 -10.44 -4.21
CA PRO A 67 3.03 -10.87 -4.28
C PRO A 67 4.03 -9.71 -4.16
N LYS A 68 3.61 -8.48 -4.52
CA LYS A 68 4.42 -7.28 -4.34
C LYS A 68 4.64 -6.96 -2.88
N ILE A 69 3.75 -7.35 -1.96
CA ILE A 69 3.83 -7.10 -0.50
C ILE A 69 4.41 -8.30 0.25
N THR A 70 4.20 -9.52 -0.24
CA THR A 70 4.70 -10.74 0.43
C THR A 70 6.19 -11.01 0.16
N SER A 71 6.88 -10.12 -0.56
CA SER A 71 8.31 -10.32 -0.87
C SER A 71 9.18 -10.19 0.40
N ALA A 72 10.33 -10.87 0.40
CA ALA A 72 11.27 -10.82 1.52
C ALA A 72 11.75 -9.40 1.87
N LEU A 73 11.75 -8.50 0.87
CA LEU A 73 12.04 -7.08 1.05
C LEU A 73 11.09 -6.46 2.07
N TRP A 74 9.79 -6.67 1.90
CA TRP A 74 8.77 -6.11 2.79
C TRP A 74 8.84 -6.66 4.20
N THR A 75 9.01 -7.98 4.34
CA THR A 75 9.17 -8.61 5.66
C THR A 75 10.37 -8.03 6.41
N ASN A 76 11.51 -7.88 5.75
CA ASN A 76 12.72 -7.30 6.36
C ASN A 76 12.52 -5.82 6.70
N LEU A 77 11.86 -5.09 5.82
CA LEU A 77 11.64 -3.67 5.97
C LEU A 77 10.68 -3.40 7.15
N TYR A 78 9.56 -4.12 7.24
CA TYR A 78 8.63 -4.00 8.37
C TYR A 78 9.27 -4.37 9.70
N ASN A 79 10.11 -5.41 9.73
CA ASN A 79 10.90 -5.76 10.91
C ASN A 79 11.85 -4.63 11.32
N ALA A 80 12.49 -3.96 10.37
CA ALA A 80 13.41 -2.85 10.65
C ALA A 80 12.70 -1.63 11.27
N PHE A 81 11.46 -1.34 10.85
CA PHE A 81 10.66 -0.22 11.38
C PHE A 81 9.80 -0.59 12.59
N GLY A 82 9.80 -1.85 13.04
CA GLY A 82 8.92 -2.33 14.11
C GLY A 82 7.44 -2.35 13.73
N THR A 83 7.13 -2.32 12.43
CA THR A 83 5.77 -2.37 11.89
C THR A 83 5.33 -3.81 11.77
N LYS A 84 4.10 -4.13 12.19
CA LYS A 84 3.51 -5.45 11.97
C LYS A 84 2.72 -5.46 10.67
N LEU A 85 3.08 -6.37 9.77
CA LEU A 85 2.31 -6.65 8.57
C LEU A 85 1.26 -7.71 8.87
N LEU A 86 0.00 -7.35 8.64
CA LEU A 86 -1.15 -8.21 8.80
C LEU A 86 -1.75 -8.45 7.41
N PHE A 87 -1.86 -9.71 7.01
CA PHE A 87 -2.50 -10.05 5.74
C PHE A 87 -4.00 -10.24 5.94
N SER A 88 -4.81 -9.58 5.11
CA SER A 88 -6.24 -9.89 5.02
C SER A 88 -6.43 -11.31 4.46
N THR A 89 -7.47 -12.01 4.92
CA THR A 89 -7.85 -13.31 4.36
C THR A 89 -8.67 -13.08 3.09
N ALA A 90 -8.36 -13.82 2.02
CA ALA A 90 -8.97 -13.69 0.69
C ALA A 90 -10.51 -13.86 0.63
N TYR A 91 -11.16 -14.16 1.76
CA TYR A 91 -12.60 -14.44 1.89
C TYR A 91 -13.33 -13.47 2.84
N HIS A 92 -12.68 -12.39 3.29
CA HIS A 92 -13.28 -11.43 4.22
C HIS A 92 -13.01 -9.98 3.82
N LEU A 93 -13.57 -9.58 2.66
CA LEU A 93 -13.64 -8.18 2.20
C LEU A 93 -14.18 -7.21 3.29
N GLN A 94 -14.93 -7.72 4.27
CA GLN A 94 -15.39 -6.95 5.43
C GLN A 94 -14.27 -6.35 6.30
N THR A 95 -13.05 -6.91 6.33
CA THR A 95 -11.93 -6.31 7.09
C THR A 95 -11.28 -5.16 6.31
N ALA A 96 -11.44 -5.15 4.99
CA ALA A 96 -10.98 -4.11 4.08
C ALA A 96 -12.06 -3.03 3.79
N GLY A 97 -13.24 -3.09 4.43
CA GLY A 97 -14.39 -2.21 4.20
C GLY A 97 -14.22 -0.72 4.58
N ILE A 98 -12.98 -0.25 4.72
CA ILE A 98 -12.65 1.18 4.77
C ILE A 98 -12.05 1.64 3.42
N THR A 99 -11.63 0.70 2.57
CA THR A 99 -10.92 0.94 1.32
C THR A 99 -11.76 0.69 0.06
N GLU A 100 -12.99 0.16 0.20
CA GLU A 100 -13.99 0.09 -0.88
C GLU A 100 -14.86 1.36 -0.95
#